data_AF-A0A1J3CYL9-F1
#
_entry.id   AF-A0A1J3CYL9-F1
#
_cell.length_a   1.000
_cell.length_b   1.000
_cell.length_c   1.000
_cell.angle_alpha   90.00
_cell.angle_beta   90.00
_cell.angle_gamma   90.00
#
_symmetry.space_group_name_H-M   'P 1'
#
loop_
_entity.id
_entity.type
_entity.pdbx_description
1 polymer ?
#
loop_
_entity_poly.entity_id
_entity_poly.type
_entity_poly.pdbx_seq_one_letter_code
_entity_poly.pdbx_strand_id
1 'polypeptide(L)'
;YKIEPRIEHFGCMVDLLARAGQVKEAYEYIMKMPIQPNVVIWRTLLGACTVHGDSDLAELARVQILQLEPNHSGDYVLLSNMYASEQRWSDVQKIRRQMLRDGVRKVPGHSLVEVGNRVHEFLIGDKSHPQSGEIYAKLKEMTDRLRLEGYVPQISNVYVDVEEEEKENALVYHSEKIAIAFMLISTPERSPVRVVKNLRVCADCHFAIK
;
A
#
# COMPACT_ATOMS: atom_id res chain seq x y z
N TYR A 1 -31.91 -9.83 -22.15
CA TYR A 1 -30.48 -10.20 -22.25
C TYR A 1 -30.22 -11.41 -21.36
N LYS A 2 -29.62 -12.49 -21.89
CA LYS A 2 -29.32 -13.74 -21.19
C LYS A 2 -27.80 -13.94 -21.08
N ILE A 3 -27.11 -12.99 -20.42
CA ILE A 3 -25.69 -13.13 -20.14
C ILE A 3 -25.58 -13.74 -18.75
N GLU A 4 -24.97 -14.91 -18.67
CA GLU A 4 -24.70 -15.57 -17.40
C GLU A 4 -23.51 -14.87 -16.71
N PRO A 5 -23.68 -14.34 -15.48
CA PRO A 5 -22.59 -13.70 -14.77
C PRO A 5 -21.46 -14.69 -14.49
N ARG A 6 -20.24 -14.28 -14.85
CA ARG A 6 -18.99 -14.97 -14.50
C ARG A 6 -18.38 -14.42 -13.21
N ILE A 7 -17.38 -15.13 -12.67
CA ILE A 7 -16.68 -14.77 -11.43
C ILE A 7 -16.19 -13.31 -11.40
N GLU A 8 -15.76 -12.76 -12.53
CA GLU A 8 -15.31 -11.38 -12.63
C GLU A 8 -16.44 -10.39 -12.37
N HIS A 9 -17.66 -10.69 -12.81
CA HIS A 9 -18.83 -9.83 -12.59
C HIS A 9 -19.22 -9.79 -11.11
N PHE A 10 -19.16 -10.94 -10.42
CA PHE A 10 -19.37 -10.99 -8.97
C PHE A 10 -18.27 -10.22 -8.23
N GLY A 11 -17.01 -10.37 -8.66
CA GLY A 11 -15.91 -9.58 -8.15
C GLY A 11 -16.10 -8.07 -8.30
N CYS A 12 -16.63 -7.61 -9.44
CA CYS A 12 -16.98 -6.20 -9.65
C CYS A 12 -18.08 -5.72 -8.69
N MET A 13 -19.10 -6.53 -8.43
CA MET A 13 -20.17 -6.16 -7.49
C MET A 13 -19.66 -6.06 -6.05
N VAL A 14 -18.79 -6.99 -5.64
CA VAL A 14 -18.13 -6.94 -4.33
C VAL A 14 -17.22 -5.72 -4.22
N ASP A 15 -16.40 -5.42 -5.24
CA ASP A 15 -15.54 -4.23 -5.25
C ASP A 15 -16.36 -2.93 -5.18
N LEU A 16 -17.51 -2.87 -5.87
CA LEU A 16 -18.41 -1.71 -5.83
C LEU A 16 -18.98 -1.50 -4.42
N LEU A 17 -19.53 -2.54 -3.80
CA LEU A 17 -20.07 -2.47 -2.43
C LEU A 17 -18.97 -2.13 -1.41
N ALA A 18 -17.80 -2.76 -1.55
CA ALA A 18 -16.62 -2.50 -0.73
C ALA A 18 -16.21 -1.02 -0.78
N ARG A 19 -16.11 -0.43 -1.96
CA ARG A 19 -15.75 1.00 -2.13
C ARG A 19 -16.82 1.95 -1.63
N ALA A 20 -18.08 1.53 -1.62
CA ALA A 20 -19.18 2.28 -1.04
C ALA A 20 -19.21 2.22 0.50
N GLY A 21 -18.31 1.45 1.13
CA GLY A 21 -18.32 1.22 2.58
C GLY A 21 -19.40 0.24 3.05
N GLN A 22 -20.08 -0.43 2.11
CA GLN A 22 -21.15 -1.40 2.38
C GLN A 22 -20.55 -2.79 2.60
N VAL A 23 -19.69 -2.91 3.61
CA VAL A 23 -18.88 -4.12 3.86
C VAL A 23 -19.76 -5.33 4.21
N LYS A 24 -20.83 -5.12 4.98
CA LYS A 24 -21.76 -6.20 5.36
C LYS A 24 -22.55 -6.68 4.15
N GLU A 25 -23.04 -5.77 3.32
CA GLU A 25 -23.74 -6.11 2.08
C GLU A 25 -22.80 -6.80 1.09
N ALA A 26 -21.53 -6.41 1.02
CA ALA A 26 -20.53 -7.10 0.23
C ALA A 26 -20.35 -8.56 0.70
N TYR A 27 -20.26 -8.78 2.01
CA TYR A 27 -20.20 -10.14 2.57
C TYR A 27 -21.47 -10.96 2.29
N GLU A 28 -22.66 -10.37 2.50
CA GLU A 28 -23.92 -11.04 2.17
C GLU A 28 -24.02 -11.40 0.70
N TYR A 29 -23.54 -10.53 -0.19
CA TYR A 29 -23.50 -10.79 -1.62
C TYR A 29 -22.60 -11.99 -1.93
N ILE A 30 -21.42 -12.07 -1.30
CA ILE A 30 -20.50 -13.22 -1.43
C ILE A 30 -21.19 -14.52 -0.99
N MET A 31 -21.92 -14.50 0.12
CA MET A 31 -22.66 -15.67 0.63
C MET A 31 -23.81 -16.11 -0.28
N LYS A 32 -24.37 -15.19 -1.08
CA LYS A 32 -25.46 -15.46 -2.02
C LYS A 32 -24.96 -15.82 -3.42
N MET A 33 -23.64 -15.85 -3.65
CA MET A 33 -23.09 -16.17 -4.96
C MET A 33 -23.47 -17.61 -5.39
N PRO A 34 -23.93 -17.82 -6.64
CA PRO A 34 -24.26 -19.15 -7.14
C PRO A 34 -23.02 -19.99 -7.49
N ILE A 35 -21.82 -19.40 -7.38
CA ILE A 35 -20.53 -20.02 -7.67
C ILE A 35 -19.59 -19.78 -6.49
N GLN A 36 -18.60 -20.66 -6.31
CA GLN A 36 -17.64 -20.54 -5.22
C GLN A 36 -16.82 -19.24 -5.36
N PRO A 37 -16.76 -18.39 -4.33
CA PRO A 37 -15.94 -17.19 -4.37
C PRO A 37 -14.45 -17.57 -4.42
N ASN A 38 -13.69 -16.89 -5.28
CA ASN A 38 -12.26 -17.09 -5.37
C ASN A 38 -11.50 -16.22 -4.36
N VAL A 39 -10.19 -16.41 -4.27
CA VAL A 39 -9.33 -15.68 -3.32
C VAL A 39 -9.37 -14.16 -3.54
N VAL A 40 -9.53 -13.70 -4.78
CA VAL A 40 -9.59 -12.28 -5.13
C VAL A 40 -10.81 -11.62 -4.48
N ILE A 41 -11.97 -12.26 -4.55
CA ILE A 41 -13.22 -11.76 -3.94
C ILE A 41 -13.07 -11.63 -2.42
N TRP A 42 -12.52 -12.65 -1.76
CA TRP A 42 -12.28 -12.60 -0.33
C TRP A 42 -11.26 -11.54 0.07
N ARG A 43 -10.19 -11.34 -0.72
CA ARG A 43 -9.22 -10.27 -0.51
C ARG A 43 -9.82 -8.88 -0.71
N THR A 44 -10.73 -8.71 -1.66
CA THR A 44 -11.47 -7.46 -1.84
C THR A 44 -12.28 -7.14 -0.58
N LEU A 45 -12.99 -8.12 -0.02
CA LEU A 45 -13.72 -7.95 1.25
C LEU A 45 -12.75 -7.62 2.41
N LEU A 46 -11.65 -8.37 2.55
CA LEU A 46 -10.63 -8.11 3.58
C LEU A 46 -10.12 -6.67 3.49
N GLY A 47 -9.75 -6.21 2.29
CA GLY A 47 -9.32 -4.83 2.05
C GLY A 47 -10.39 -3.82 2.47
N ALA A 48 -11.66 -4.06 2.14
CA ALA A 48 -12.77 -3.21 2.56
C ALA A 48 -12.89 -3.13 4.09
N CYS A 49 -12.82 -4.28 4.77
CA CYS A 49 -12.87 -4.36 6.22
C CYS A 49 -11.75 -3.54 6.87
N THR A 50 -10.54 -3.59 6.32
CA THR A 50 -9.41 -2.80 6.83
C THR A 50 -9.58 -1.29 6.65
N VAL A 51 -10.30 -0.85 5.62
CA VAL A 51 -10.53 0.57 5.34
C VAL A 51 -11.71 1.12 6.14
N HIS A 52 -12.75 0.32 6.33
CA HIS A 52 -14.01 0.73 6.95
C HIS A 52 -14.17 0.28 8.42
N GLY A 53 -13.21 -0.49 8.95
CA GLY A 53 -13.13 -0.84 10.38
C GLY A 53 -14.08 -1.96 10.81
N ASP A 54 -14.11 -3.08 10.11
CA ASP A 54 -14.89 -4.29 10.50
C ASP A 54 -13.95 -5.48 10.74
N SER A 55 -13.41 -5.58 11.97
CA SER A 55 -12.44 -6.62 12.34
C SER A 55 -12.98 -8.04 12.23
N ASP A 56 -14.24 -8.22 12.56
CA ASP A 56 -14.86 -9.55 12.62
C ASP A 56 -15.01 -10.12 11.21
N LEU A 57 -15.48 -9.30 10.26
CA LEU A 57 -15.53 -9.71 8.86
C LEU A 57 -14.13 -9.87 8.24
N ALA A 58 -13.15 -9.07 8.67
CA ALA A 58 -11.77 -9.23 8.22
C ALA A 58 -11.18 -10.59 8.63
N GLU A 59 -11.38 -10.99 9.88
CA GLU A 59 -10.92 -12.28 10.40
C GLU A 59 -11.62 -13.46 9.68
N LEU A 60 -12.92 -13.33 9.41
CA LEU A 60 -13.66 -14.32 8.62
C LEU A 60 -13.11 -14.42 7.19
N ALA A 61 -12.94 -13.29 6.50
CA ALA A 61 -12.36 -13.25 5.17
C ALA A 61 -10.96 -13.86 5.16
N ARG A 62 -10.15 -13.61 6.19
CA ARG A 62 -8.82 -14.21 6.35
C ARG A 62 -8.87 -15.73 6.43
N VAL A 63 -9.81 -16.31 7.18
CA VAL A 63 -9.97 -17.78 7.26
C VAL A 63 -10.25 -18.37 5.88
N GLN A 64 -11.10 -17.73 5.08
CA GLN A 64 -11.41 -18.18 3.73
C GLN A 64 -10.19 -18.06 2.80
N ILE A 65 -9.45 -16.95 2.89
CA ILE A 65 -8.21 -16.74 2.12
C ILE A 65 -7.16 -17.80 2.47
N LEU A 66 -6.98 -18.14 3.76
CA LEU A 66 -6.01 -19.15 4.19
C LEU A 66 -6.24 -20.53 3.54
N GLN A 67 -7.50 -20.90 3.32
CA GLN A 67 -7.86 -22.16 2.69
C GLN A 67 -7.54 -22.18 1.19
N LEU A 68 -7.55 -21.02 0.54
CA LEU A 68 -7.34 -20.88 -0.91
C LEU A 68 -5.88 -20.57 -1.26
N GLU A 69 -5.24 -19.67 -0.50
CA GLU A 69 -3.87 -19.20 -0.74
C GLU A 69 -3.22 -18.70 0.57
N PRO A 70 -2.58 -19.59 1.34
CA PRO A 70 -2.17 -19.29 2.71
C PRO A 70 -1.02 -18.27 2.85
N ASN A 71 -0.12 -18.21 1.87
CA ASN A 71 1.21 -17.61 2.02
C ASN A 71 1.38 -16.25 1.33
N HIS A 72 0.31 -15.58 0.94
CA HIS A 72 0.40 -14.27 0.29
C HIS A 72 0.69 -13.16 1.30
N SER A 73 1.84 -12.50 1.17
CA SER A 73 2.32 -11.52 2.16
C SER A 73 1.38 -10.32 2.37
N GLY A 74 0.63 -9.94 1.32
CA GLY A 74 -0.30 -8.81 1.40
C GLY A 74 -1.40 -9.02 2.43
N ASP A 75 -1.84 -10.26 2.63
CA ASP A 75 -2.98 -10.58 3.49
C ASP A 75 -2.61 -10.44 4.97
N TYR A 76 -1.39 -10.85 5.32
CA TYR A 76 -0.81 -10.61 6.64
C TYR A 76 -0.64 -9.12 6.92
N VAL A 77 -0.18 -8.35 5.93
CA VAL A 77 0.03 -6.91 6.08
C VAL A 77 -1.30 -6.18 6.29
N LEU A 78 -2.34 -6.52 5.52
CA LEU A 78 -3.69 -5.94 5.70
C LEU A 78 -4.21 -6.20 7.11
N LEU A 79 -4.16 -7.45 7.57
CA LEU A 79 -4.66 -7.81 8.90
C LEU A 79 -3.83 -7.17 10.03
N SER A 80 -2.50 -7.12 9.87
CA SER A 80 -1.62 -6.43 10.82
C SER A 80 -1.93 -4.93 10.91
N ASN A 81 -2.21 -4.27 9.78
CA ASN A 81 -2.52 -2.84 9.78
C ASN A 81 -3.88 -2.56 10.45
N MET A 82 -4.87 -3.41 10.21
CA MET A 82 -6.17 -3.32 10.87
C MET A 82 -6.03 -3.45 12.39
N TYR A 83 -5.34 -4.49 12.88
CA TYR A 83 -5.07 -4.63 14.31
C TYR A 83 -4.30 -3.44 14.88
N ALA A 84 -3.35 -2.87 14.13
CA ALA A 84 -2.65 -1.67 14.55
C ALA A 84 -3.58 -0.45 14.66
N SER A 85 -4.52 -0.26 13.72
CA SER A 85 -5.52 0.82 13.80
C SER A 85 -6.45 0.70 15.01
N GLU A 86 -6.68 -0.53 15.50
CA GLU A 86 -7.45 -0.82 16.72
C GLU A 86 -6.58 -0.87 17.99
N GLN A 87 -5.28 -0.53 17.90
CA GLN A 87 -4.32 -0.61 19.00
C GLN A 87 -4.15 -2.04 19.59
N ARG A 88 -4.49 -3.08 18.83
CA ARG A 88 -4.36 -4.49 19.20
C ARG A 88 -2.93 -4.99 18.94
N TRP A 89 -1.96 -4.40 19.63
CA TRP A 89 -0.53 -4.68 19.42
C TRP A 89 -0.13 -6.14 19.65
N SER A 90 -0.81 -6.83 20.56
CA SER A 90 -0.59 -8.26 20.79
C SER A 90 -0.91 -9.09 19.55
N ASP A 91 -1.97 -8.74 18.81
CA ASP A 91 -2.37 -9.40 17.58
C ASP A 91 -1.44 -9.04 16.41
N VAL A 92 -0.98 -7.79 16.33
CA VAL A 92 0.10 -7.39 15.41
C VAL A 92 1.33 -8.28 15.57
N GLN A 93 1.76 -8.52 16.82
CA GLN A 93 2.91 -9.39 17.10
C GLN A 93 2.63 -10.87 16.81
N LYS A 94 1.38 -11.34 16.95
CA LYS A 94 1.00 -12.70 16.52
C LYS A 94 1.13 -12.84 15.00
N ILE A 95 0.64 -11.87 14.23
CA ILE A 95 0.73 -11.86 12.76
C ILE A 95 2.19 -11.85 12.30
N ARG A 96 3.05 -11.01 12.88
CA ARG A 96 4.49 -11.00 12.57
C ARG A 96 5.17 -12.34 12.84
N ARG A 97 4.86 -12.98 13.97
CA ARG A 97 5.38 -14.32 14.30
C ARG A 97 4.86 -15.38 13.33
N GLN A 98 3.60 -15.29 12.90
CA GLN A 98 3.03 -16.20 11.92
C GLN A 98 3.73 -16.06 10.57
N MET A 99 3.96 -14.83 10.08
CA MET A 99 4.72 -14.58 8.85
C MET A 99 6.10 -15.24 8.89
N LEU A 100 6.82 -15.10 10.02
CA LEU A 100 8.14 -15.72 10.20
C LEU A 100 8.07 -17.25 10.14
N ARG A 101 7.08 -17.86 10.82
CA ARG A 101 6.88 -19.32 10.81
C ARG A 101 6.56 -19.85 9.41
N ASP A 102 5.74 -19.11 8.67
CA ASP A 102 5.28 -19.50 7.32
C ASP A 102 6.31 -19.14 6.24
N GLY A 103 7.47 -18.56 6.61
CA GLY A 103 8.50 -18.12 5.67
C GLY A 103 8.07 -16.94 4.78
N VAL A 104 6.97 -16.27 5.13
CA VAL A 104 6.39 -15.17 4.36
C VAL A 104 7.14 -13.87 4.68
N ARG A 105 7.70 -13.24 3.66
CA ARG A 105 8.36 -11.93 3.78
C ARG A 105 7.50 -10.87 3.09
N LYS A 106 7.39 -9.69 3.72
CA LYS A 106 6.76 -8.53 3.08
C LYS A 106 7.60 -8.12 1.87
N VAL A 107 6.96 -7.98 0.71
CA VAL A 107 7.59 -7.35 -0.46
C VAL A 107 7.80 -5.86 -0.14
N PRO A 108 9.04 -5.35 -0.21
CA PRO A 108 9.29 -3.94 0.02
C PRO A 108 8.66 -3.08 -1.10
N GLY A 109 8.22 -1.88 -0.73
CA GLY A 109 7.81 -0.88 -1.72
C GLY A 109 9.03 -0.31 -2.40
N HIS A 110 9.01 -0.23 -3.73
CA HIS A 110 10.06 0.40 -4.53
C HIS A 110 9.45 1.25 -5.63
N SER A 111 10.24 2.19 -6.13
CA SER A 111 9.91 3.03 -7.27
C SER A 111 10.95 2.88 -8.36
N LEU A 112 10.48 2.78 -9.60
CA LEU A 112 11.29 2.65 -10.81
C LEU A 112 11.16 3.91 -11.67
N VAL A 113 12.27 4.34 -12.25
CA VAL A 113 12.35 5.43 -13.23
C VAL A 113 13.32 5.06 -14.34
N GLU A 114 13.14 5.67 -15.50
CA GLU A 114 13.98 5.40 -16.67
C GLU A 114 14.68 6.69 -17.13
N VAL A 115 16.01 6.64 -17.19
CA VAL A 115 16.86 7.73 -17.70
C VAL A 115 17.94 7.14 -18.60
N GLY A 116 18.10 7.69 -19.81
CA GLY A 116 19.16 7.25 -20.73
C GLY A 116 19.10 5.75 -21.06
N ASN A 117 17.90 5.19 -21.23
CA ASN A 117 17.66 3.77 -21.51
C ASN A 117 18.16 2.83 -20.39
N ARG A 118 18.21 3.32 -19.14
CA ARG A 118 18.51 2.54 -17.94
C ARG A 118 17.37 2.70 -16.94
N VAL A 119 16.98 1.59 -16.32
CA VAL A 119 16.03 1.57 -15.23
C VAL A 119 16.79 1.73 -13.92
N HIS A 120 16.34 2.68 -13.11
CA HIS A 120 16.85 2.93 -11.76
C HIS A 120 15.76 2.56 -10.75
N GLU A 121 16.13 1.73 -9.77
CA GLU A 121 15.25 1.31 -8.69
C GLU A 121 15.64 2.03 -7.40
N PHE A 122 14.63 2.47 -6.64
CA PHE A 122 14.80 3.11 -5.35
C PHE A 122 13.89 2.46 -4.30
N LEU A 123 14.47 2.15 -3.16
CA LEU A 123 13.77 1.72 -1.93
C LEU A 123 13.63 2.90 -0.96
N ILE A 124 12.83 2.71 0.10
CA ILE A 124 12.75 3.69 1.19
C ILE A 124 14.13 3.87 1.84
N GLY A 125 14.60 5.12 1.93
CA GLY A 125 15.89 5.43 2.53
C GLY A 125 17.12 4.89 1.77
N ASP A 126 16.97 4.51 0.51
CA ASP A 126 18.03 3.90 -0.29
C ASP A 126 19.18 4.87 -0.61
N LYS A 127 20.40 4.47 -0.24
CA LYS A 127 21.64 5.22 -0.50
C LYS A 127 22.64 4.45 -1.37
N SER A 128 22.21 3.35 -1.99
CA SER A 128 23.07 2.50 -2.83
C SER A 128 23.43 3.15 -4.17
N HIS A 129 22.64 4.12 -4.64
CA HIS A 129 22.86 4.79 -5.91
C HIS A 129 24.15 5.65 -5.90
N PRO A 130 25.00 5.62 -6.95
CA PRO A 130 26.24 6.41 -6.99
C PRO A 130 26.06 7.91 -6.78
N GLN A 131 24.94 8.46 -7.22
CA GLN A 131 24.57 9.87 -7.05
C GLN A 131 23.75 10.15 -5.77
N SER A 132 23.77 9.26 -4.76
CA SER A 132 22.93 9.40 -3.56
C SER A 132 23.07 10.77 -2.90
N GLY A 133 24.27 11.36 -2.84
CA GLY A 133 24.47 12.70 -2.28
C GLY A 133 23.63 13.79 -2.97
N GLU A 134 23.67 13.83 -4.30
CA GLU A 134 22.92 14.80 -5.12
C GLU A 134 21.41 14.56 -5.03
N ILE A 135 20.98 13.29 -5.06
CA ILE A 135 19.57 12.92 -4.95
C ILE A 135 18.99 13.40 -3.62
N TYR A 136 19.70 13.17 -2.52
CA TYR A 136 19.23 13.57 -1.19
C TYR A 136 19.30 15.09 -0.97
N ALA A 137 20.27 15.77 -1.57
CA ALA A 137 20.30 17.23 -1.58
C ALA A 137 19.07 17.78 -2.33
N LYS A 138 18.72 17.20 -3.49
CA LYS A 138 17.52 17.60 -4.24
C LYS A 138 16.23 17.27 -3.50
N LEU A 139 16.17 16.10 -2.87
CA LEU A 139 15.03 15.69 -2.03
C LEU A 139 14.79 16.67 -0.88
N LYS A 140 15.87 17.12 -0.21
CA LYS A 140 15.81 18.13 0.83
C LYS A 140 15.29 19.46 0.27
N GLU A 141 15.85 19.93 -0.85
CA GLU A 141 15.38 21.16 -1.52
C GLU A 141 13.88 21.09 -1.87
N MET A 142 13.43 19.96 -2.45
CA MET A 142 12.01 19.74 -2.76
C MET A 142 11.14 19.80 -1.51
N THR A 143 11.57 19.13 -0.43
CA THR A 143 10.81 19.06 0.82
C THR A 143 10.71 20.44 1.48
N ASP A 144 11.80 21.20 1.49
CA ASP A 144 11.83 22.56 2.03
C ASP A 144 10.89 23.48 1.23
N ARG A 145 10.88 23.36 -0.10
CA ARG A 145 9.96 24.12 -0.96
C ARG A 145 8.50 23.75 -0.73
N LEU A 146 8.19 22.45 -0.65
CA LEU A 146 6.83 21.99 -0.35
C LEU A 146 6.34 22.55 1.00
N ARG A 147 7.19 22.55 2.03
CA ARG A 147 6.86 23.11 3.35
C ARG A 147 6.54 24.61 3.30
N LEU A 148 7.24 25.38 2.47
CA LEU A 148 6.94 26.81 2.28
C LEU A 148 5.56 27.03 1.63
N GLU A 149 5.11 26.09 0.81
CA GLU A 149 3.77 26.09 0.20
C GLU A 149 2.69 25.48 1.13
N GLY A 150 3.04 25.16 2.39
CA GLY A 150 2.09 24.66 3.39
C GLY A 150 1.94 23.14 3.44
N TYR A 151 2.82 22.38 2.78
CA TYR A 151 2.84 20.92 2.93
C TYR A 151 3.19 20.50 4.36
N VAL A 152 2.31 19.67 4.95
CA VAL A 152 2.50 19.01 6.24
C VAL A 152 2.44 17.50 6.04
N PRO A 153 3.44 16.71 6.49
CA PRO A 153 3.44 15.26 6.32
C PRO A 153 2.21 14.58 6.94
N GLN A 154 1.58 13.66 6.19
CA GLN A 154 0.42 12.90 6.70
C GLN A 154 0.86 11.65 7.46
N ILE A 155 1.14 11.80 8.76
CA ILE A 155 1.60 10.71 9.64
C ILE A 155 0.54 9.67 10.03
N SER A 156 -0.75 9.97 9.81
CA SER A 156 -1.88 9.14 10.25
C SER A 156 -1.89 7.71 9.70
N ASN A 157 -1.20 7.47 8.56
CA ASN A 157 -1.14 6.16 7.91
C ASN A 157 0.12 5.34 8.26
N VAL A 158 0.99 5.84 9.14
CA VAL A 158 2.20 5.13 9.56
C VAL A 158 1.91 4.31 10.83
N TYR A 159 1.43 3.08 10.63
CA TYR A 159 1.11 2.10 11.68
C TYR A 159 2.35 1.42 12.29
N VAL A 160 3.40 2.20 12.51
CA VAL A 160 4.62 1.74 13.20
C VAL A 160 4.63 2.35 14.60
N ASP A 161 4.93 1.54 15.60
CA ASP A 161 5.14 1.98 16.99
C ASP A 161 6.52 2.64 17.11
N VAL A 162 6.61 3.87 16.59
CA VAL A 162 7.79 4.75 16.60
C VAL A 162 7.32 6.19 16.83
N GLU A 163 8.23 7.06 17.27
CA GLU A 163 7.94 8.47 17.52
C GLU A 163 7.44 9.20 16.26
N GLU A 164 6.59 10.22 16.41
CA GLU A 164 6.00 10.95 15.29
C GLU A 164 7.05 11.56 14.36
N GLU A 165 8.19 12.02 14.92
CA GLU A 165 9.33 12.54 14.16
C GLU A 165 10.02 11.46 13.30
N GLU A 166 10.05 10.20 13.77
CA GLU A 166 10.56 9.06 12.97
C GLU A 166 9.57 8.67 11.86
N LYS A 167 8.25 8.84 12.08
CA LYS A 167 7.22 8.65 11.05
C LYS A 167 7.32 9.73 9.97
N GLU A 168 7.46 10.99 10.35
CA GLU A 168 7.66 12.11 9.41
C GLU A 168 8.92 11.93 8.57
N ASN A 169 10.04 11.59 9.22
CA ASN A 169 11.28 11.33 8.51
C ASN A 169 11.15 10.14 7.55
N ALA A 170 10.48 9.06 7.94
CA ALA A 170 10.20 7.94 7.03
C ALA A 170 9.42 8.37 5.78
N LEU A 171 8.43 9.28 5.92
CA LEU A 171 7.62 9.79 4.80
C LEU A 171 8.42 10.66 3.82
N VAL A 172 9.40 11.41 4.30
CA VAL A 172 10.30 12.21 3.44
C VAL A 172 11.13 11.30 2.53
N TYR A 173 11.61 10.18 3.07
CA TYR A 173 12.50 9.26 2.36
C TYR A 173 11.77 8.14 1.61
N HIS A 174 10.49 8.31 1.31
CA HIS A 174 9.76 7.37 0.46
C HIS A 174 10.38 7.28 -0.95
N SER A 175 10.35 6.05 -1.48
CA SER A 175 10.95 5.72 -2.78
C SER A 175 10.48 6.63 -3.92
N GLU A 176 9.21 7.06 -3.92
CA GLU A 176 8.68 7.93 -4.96
C GLU A 176 9.36 9.29 -4.96
N LYS A 177 9.55 9.89 -3.78
CA LYS A 177 10.16 11.22 -3.66
C LYS A 177 11.64 11.17 -4.02
N ILE A 178 12.34 10.09 -3.62
CA ILE A 178 13.72 9.82 -4.03
C ILE A 178 13.81 9.69 -5.56
N ALA A 179 12.91 8.92 -6.17
CA ALA A 179 12.87 8.71 -7.61
C ALA A 179 12.58 10.02 -8.38
N ILE A 180 11.68 10.87 -7.87
CA ILE A 180 11.41 12.20 -8.44
C ILE A 180 12.64 13.09 -8.31
N ALA A 181 13.29 13.12 -7.14
CA ALA A 181 14.51 13.89 -6.93
C ALA A 181 15.60 13.48 -7.93
N PHE A 182 15.80 12.18 -8.15
CA PHE A 182 16.72 11.66 -9.17
C PHE A 182 16.33 12.10 -10.58
N MET A 183 15.05 12.03 -10.95
CA MET A 183 14.58 12.48 -12.27
C MET A 183 14.82 13.98 -12.48
N LEU A 184 14.61 14.81 -11.46
CA LEU A 184 14.80 16.25 -11.54
C LEU A 184 16.27 16.67 -11.68
N ILE A 185 17.23 15.89 -11.17
CA ILE A 185 18.66 16.16 -11.38
C ILE A 185 19.20 15.55 -12.67
N SER A 186 18.56 14.48 -13.17
CA SER A 186 19.08 13.67 -14.27
C SER A 186 18.44 13.97 -15.62
N THR A 187 17.44 14.86 -15.67
CA THR A 187 16.73 15.22 -16.89
C THR A 187 16.68 16.74 -17.09
N PRO A 188 16.62 17.23 -18.34
CA PRO A 188 16.46 18.66 -18.62
C PRO A 188 15.21 19.24 -17.96
N GLU A 189 15.23 20.54 -17.67
CA GLU A 189 14.05 21.24 -17.15
C GLU A 189 12.82 21.00 -18.03
N ARG A 190 11.65 20.87 -17.38
CA ARG A 190 10.35 20.61 -18.02
C ARG A 190 10.22 19.24 -18.69
N SER A 191 11.17 18.33 -18.50
CA SER A 191 11.02 16.93 -18.90
C SER A 191 9.87 16.27 -18.13
N PRO A 192 9.04 15.44 -18.77
CA PRO A 192 8.03 14.65 -18.06
C PRO A 192 8.68 13.66 -17.08
N VAL A 193 8.25 13.70 -15.82
CA VAL A 193 8.67 12.73 -14.80
C VAL A 193 7.68 11.57 -14.76
N ARG A 194 8.17 10.35 -14.99
CA ARG A 194 7.38 9.11 -14.92
C ARG A 194 7.96 8.19 -13.87
N VAL A 195 7.19 7.90 -12.83
CA VAL A 195 7.58 7.00 -11.74
C VAL A 195 6.62 5.81 -11.73
N VAL A 196 7.15 4.60 -11.77
CA VAL A 196 6.37 3.36 -11.62
C VAL A 196 6.58 2.83 -10.21
N LYS A 197 5.49 2.48 -9.51
CA LYS A 197 5.53 1.93 -8.16
C LYS A 197 4.86 0.56 -8.13
N ASN A 198 5.45 -0.38 -7.39
CA ASN A 198 4.88 -1.73 -7.21
C ASN A 198 3.72 -1.78 -6.21
N LEU A 199 3.56 -0.76 -5.38
CA LEU A 199 2.50 -0.59 -4.40
C LEU A 199 1.67 0.66 -4.70
N ARG A 200 0.47 0.75 -4.12
CA ARG A 200 -0.33 1.98 -4.16
C ARG A 200 0.46 3.13 -3.52
N VAL A 201 0.45 4.30 -4.17
CA VAL A 201 1.05 5.52 -3.63
C VAL A 201 0.34 5.86 -2.32
N CYS A 202 1.10 6.15 -1.25
CA CYS A 202 0.48 6.53 0.03
C CYS A 202 -0.12 7.94 -0.07
N ALA A 203 -1.06 8.25 0.84
CA ALA A 203 -1.74 9.55 0.82
C ALA A 203 -0.77 10.75 0.91
N ASP A 204 0.27 10.62 1.73
CA ASP A 204 1.33 11.63 1.87
C ASP A 204 2.08 11.88 0.56
N CYS A 205 2.58 10.82 -0.11
CA CYS A 205 3.27 10.97 -1.39
C CYS A 205 2.34 11.47 -2.47
N HIS A 206 1.08 11.02 -2.49
CA HIS A 206 0.09 11.50 -3.45
C HIS A 206 -0.21 13.00 -3.25
N PHE A 207 -0.25 13.47 -2.00
CA PHE A 207 -0.41 14.89 -1.70
C PHE A 207 0.84 15.70 -2.07
N ALA A 208 2.03 15.21 -1.72
CA ALA A 208 3.30 15.89 -2.03
C ALA A 208 3.62 15.99 -3.54
N ILE A 209 3.07 15.08 -4.36
CA ILE A 209 3.29 15.03 -5.81
C ILE A 209 2.28 15.93 -6.57
N LYS A 210 1.15 16.27 -5.96
CA LYS A 210 0.13 17.16 -6.55
C LYS A 210 0.51 18.63 -6.42
#